data_AF-A0A8X6P1P0-F1
#
_entry.id   AF-A0A8X6P1P0-F1
#
_cell.length_a   1.000
_cell.length_b   1.000
_cell.length_c   1.000
_cell.angle_alpha   90.00
_cell.angle_beta   90.00
_cell.angle_gamma   90.00
#
_symmetry.space_group_name_H-M   'P 1'
#
loop_
_entity.id
_entity.type
_entity.pdbx_description
1 polymer ?
#
loop_
_entity_poly.entity_id
_entity_poly.type
_entity_poly.pdbx_seq_one_letter_code
_entity_poly.pdbx_strand_id
1 'polypeptide(L)'
;MSRVCFSVGILVVFGLITPGLCIECYRCNSTGNLDCLEKFMYPNPLRTEPCSDVFEAQYCIKTTGIYKGEIGTRRFCSSRDLGNFCEFITHADKREYKGCVYTCGTDGCNTAPTNFRAPLLTGLIAFISIILIAHRRMVQSI
;
A
#
# COMPACT_ATOMS: atom_id res chain seq x y z
N MET A 1 21.62 37.34 -22.56
CA MET A 1 20.97 37.24 -21.22
C MET A 1 19.46 37.03 -21.27
N SER A 2 18.69 37.80 -22.05
CA SER A 2 17.21 37.70 -22.08
C SER A 2 16.63 36.30 -22.41
N ARG A 3 17.21 35.56 -23.38
CA ARG A 3 16.74 34.22 -23.77
C ARG A 3 17.00 33.12 -22.73
N VAL A 4 18.10 33.25 -21.98
CA VAL A 4 18.51 32.28 -20.95
C VAL A 4 17.62 32.39 -19.71
N CYS A 5 17.26 33.61 -19.31
CA CYS A 5 16.30 33.83 -18.23
C CYS A 5 14.91 33.29 -18.57
N PHE A 6 14.47 33.44 -19.83
CA PHE A 6 13.17 32.93 -20.28
C PHE A 6 13.12 31.40 -20.28
N SER A 7 14.18 30.72 -20.75
CA SER A 7 14.28 29.26 -20.73
C SER A 7 14.38 28.68 -19.30
N VAL A 8 15.11 29.37 -18.40
CA VAL A 8 15.20 28.96 -16.98
C VAL A 8 13.86 29.16 -16.29
N GLY A 9 13.16 30.26 -16.56
CA GLY A 9 11.81 30.50 -16.02
C GLY A 9 10.81 29.42 -16.42
N ILE A 10 10.83 28.97 -17.68
CA ILE A 10 9.94 27.90 -18.17
C ILE A 10 10.25 26.56 -17.48
N LEU A 11 11.52 26.19 -17.33
CA LEU A 11 11.92 24.95 -16.65
C LEU A 11 11.52 24.94 -15.16
N VAL A 12 11.61 26.08 -14.48
CA VAL A 12 11.16 26.23 -13.08
C VAL A 12 9.64 26.06 -12.99
N VAL A 13 8.87 26.61 -13.93
CA VAL A 13 7.40 26.47 -13.95
C VAL A 13 6.97 25.02 -14.18
N PHE A 14 7.63 24.27 -15.08
CA PHE A 14 7.33 22.85 -15.30
C PHE A 14 7.70 21.96 -14.09
N GLY A 15 8.73 22.32 -13.32
CA GLY A 15 9.11 21.61 -12.10
C GLY A 15 8.17 21.83 -10.90
N LEU A 16 7.32 22.87 -10.94
CA LEU A 16 6.34 23.18 -9.89
C LEU A 16 4.99 22.45 -10.10
N ILE A 17 4.78 21.83 -11.26
CA ILE A 17 3.58 21.04 -11.54
C ILE A 17 3.84 19.63 -11.02
N THR A 18 3.53 19.36 -9.75
CA THR A 18 3.42 17.97 -9.31
C THR A 18 2.19 17.37 -10.00
N PRO A 19 2.33 16.32 -10.83
CA PRO A 19 1.16 15.62 -11.33
C PRO A 19 0.34 15.16 -10.11
N GLY A 20 -0.96 15.44 -10.13
CA GLY A 20 -1.90 14.91 -9.15
C GLY A 20 -2.03 13.40 -9.34
N LEU A 21 -1.03 12.65 -8.90
CA LEU A 21 -1.06 11.20 -8.89
C LEU A 21 -2.05 10.77 -7.81
N CYS A 22 -3.13 10.12 -8.23
CA CYS A 22 -4.02 9.44 -7.30
C CYS A 22 -3.36 8.15 -6.83
N ILE A 23 -3.54 7.79 -5.56
CA ILE A 23 -3.10 6.50 -5.01
C ILE A 23 -3.75 5.34 -5.80
N GLU A 24 -3.05 4.23 -5.93
CA GLU A 24 -3.58 2.99 -6.53
C GLU A 24 -3.83 1.95 -5.43
N CYS A 25 -5.01 1.33 -5.42
CA CYS A 25 -5.40 0.37 -4.38
C CYS A 25 -5.93 -0.92 -4.99
N TYR A 26 -5.90 -2.02 -4.23
CA TYR A 26 -6.75 -3.16 -4.58
C TYR A 26 -8.22 -2.77 -4.38
N ARG A 27 -9.06 -3.06 -5.37
CA ARG A 27 -10.49 -2.72 -5.37
C ARG A 27 -11.30 -3.97 -5.71
N CYS A 28 -11.97 -4.56 -4.73
CA CYS A 28 -12.70 -5.82 -4.93
C CYS A 28 -13.65 -6.15 -3.78
N ASN A 29 -14.53 -7.14 -4.00
CA ASN A 29 -15.40 -7.73 -2.98
C ASN A 29 -15.41 -9.26 -3.16
N SER A 30 -15.15 -10.01 -2.08
CA SER A 30 -15.12 -11.48 -2.09
C SER A 30 -16.46 -12.15 -2.43
N THR A 31 -17.60 -11.47 -2.23
CA THR A 31 -18.92 -12.00 -2.67
C THR A 31 -19.03 -12.07 -4.19
N GLY A 32 -18.37 -11.15 -4.92
CA GLY A 32 -18.42 -11.09 -6.38
C GLY A 32 -17.16 -11.60 -7.08
N ASN A 33 -16.05 -11.70 -6.36
CA ASN A 33 -14.75 -12.09 -6.89
C ASN A 33 -14.01 -12.98 -5.88
N LEU A 34 -13.87 -14.27 -6.22
CA LEU A 34 -13.21 -15.28 -5.38
C LEU A 34 -11.70 -15.04 -5.20
N ASP A 35 -11.07 -14.17 -5.99
CA ASP A 35 -9.67 -13.79 -5.80
C ASP A 35 -9.49 -12.74 -4.70
N CYS A 36 -10.59 -12.08 -4.28
CA CYS A 36 -10.61 -11.02 -3.26
C CYS A 36 -10.65 -11.55 -1.82
N LEU A 37 -10.16 -12.76 -1.57
CA LEU A 37 -10.14 -13.32 -0.22
C LEU A 37 -9.27 -12.49 0.73
N GLU A 38 -9.47 -12.72 2.04
CA GLU A 38 -8.64 -12.12 3.08
C GLU A 38 -7.15 -12.43 2.85
N LYS A 39 -6.89 -13.69 2.46
CA LYS A 39 -5.60 -14.19 2.01
C LYS A 39 -5.67 -14.53 0.52
N PHE A 40 -4.83 -13.90 -0.27
CA PHE A 40 -4.72 -14.18 -1.69
C PHE A 40 -4.28 -15.62 -1.93
N MET A 41 -4.99 -16.33 -2.81
CA MET A 41 -4.51 -17.60 -3.37
C MET A 41 -3.38 -17.31 -4.37
N TYR A 42 -2.42 -18.22 -4.48
CA TYR A 42 -1.36 -18.10 -5.47
C TYR A 42 -1.62 -19.03 -6.65
N PRO A 43 -1.56 -18.55 -7.90
CA PRO A 43 -1.36 -17.14 -8.30
C PRO A 43 -2.62 -16.29 -8.04
N ASN A 44 -2.45 -15.01 -7.69
CA ASN A 44 -3.58 -14.08 -7.57
C ASN A 44 -3.62 -13.16 -8.81
N PRO A 45 -4.73 -13.10 -9.56
CA PRO A 45 -4.83 -12.24 -10.74
C PRO A 45 -5.12 -10.77 -10.42
N LEU A 46 -5.49 -10.43 -9.18
CA LEU A 46 -5.83 -9.06 -8.79
C LEU A 46 -4.65 -8.11 -9.01
N ARG A 47 -4.97 -6.94 -9.53
CA ARG A 47 -4.06 -5.81 -9.68
C ARG A 47 -4.62 -4.63 -8.93
N THR A 48 -3.74 -3.67 -8.65
CA THR A 48 -4.16 -2.36 -8.17
C THR A 48 -4.86 -1.59 -9.28
N GLU A 49 -5.78 -0.73 -8.88
CA GLU A 49 -6.54 0.15 -9.75
C GLU A 49 -6.40 1.59 -9.22
N PRO A 50 -6.37 2.60 -10.11
CA PRO A 50 -6.29 3.99 -9.70
C PRO A 50 -7.55 4.40 -8.93
N CYS A 51 -7.36 5.26 -7.92
CA CYS A 51 -8.44 5.83 -7.13
C CYS A 51 -8.92 7.19 -7.67
N SER A 52 -8.78 7.45 -8.97
CA SER A 52 -9.10 8.73 -9.61
C SER A 52 -10.59 9.07 -9.62
N ASP A 53 -11.46 8.08 -9.43
CA ASP A 53 -12.91 8.23 -9.30
C ASP A 53 -13.35 8.61 -7.88
N VAL A 54 -12.43 8.65 -6.91
CA VAL A 54 -12.70 9.06 -5.53
C VAL A 54 -12.04 10.41 -5.27
N PHE A 55 -12.87 11.41 -4.95
CA PHE A 55 -12.39 12.77 -4.65
C PHE A 55 -11.41 12.76 -3.48
N GLU A 56 -10.22 13.34 -3.67
CA GLU A 56 -9.14 13.40 -2.67
C GLU A 56 -8.76 12.04 -2.08
N ALA A 57 -8.77 10.97 -2.89
CA ALA A 57 -8.33 9.65 -2.43
C ALA A 57 -6.88 9.66 -1.96
N GLN A 58 -6.68 9.31 -0.69
CA GLN A 58 -5.37 9.27 -0.02
C GLN A 58 -5.11 7.94 0.67
N TYR A 59 -6.13 7.08 0.80
CA TYR A 59 -6.07 5.86 1.59
C TYR A 59 -6.63 4.67 0.84
N CYS A 60 -5.96 3.53 1.02
CA CYS A 60 -6.50 2.23 0.68
C CYS A 60 -7.12 1.59 1.93
N ILE A 61 -8.36 1.12 1.78
CA ILE A 61 -9.09 0.43 2.85
C ILE A 61 -9.19 -1.05 2.53
N LYS A 62 -8.99 -1.89 3.54
CA LYS A 62 -9.41 -3.30 3.56
C LYS A 62 -10.35 -3.50 4.74
N THR A 63 -11.51 -4.11 4.49
CA THR A 63 -12.42 -4.52 5.55
C THR A 63 -12.71 -6.00 5.47
N THR A 64 -12.87 -6.64 6.62
CA THR A 64 -13.32 -8.03 6.75
C THR A 64 -14.51 -8.08 7.68
N GLY A 65 -15.40 -9.05 7.49
CA GLY A 65 -16.58 -9.25 8.34
C GLY A 65 -17.77 -9.76 7.55
N ILE A 66 -18.97 -9.66 8.13
CA ILE A 66 -20.20 -10.03 7.44
C ILE A 66 -20.73 -8.86 6.62
N TYR A 67 -20.95 -9.11 5.33
CA TYR A 67 -21.61 -8.21 4.40
C TYR A 67 -22.79 -8.92 3.76
N LYS A 68 -24.01 -8.37 3.92
CA LYS A 68 -25.24 -8.94 3.35
C LYS A 68 -25.47 -10.43 3.67
N GLY A 69 -25.01 -10.89 4.84
CA GLY A 69 -25.17 -12.28 5.29
C GLY A 69 -24.00 -13.21 4.94
N GLU A 70 -22.98 -12.73 4.22
CA GLU A 70 -21.79 -13.52 3.88
C GLU A 70 -20.54 -12.96 4.56
N ILE A 71 -19.70 -13.85 5.08
CA ILE A 71 -18.37 -13.46 5.55
C ILE A 71 -17.49 -13.18 4.33
N GLY A 72 -16.90 -11.99 4.30
CA GLY A 72 -16.13 -11.56 3.16
C GLY A 72 -15.06 -10.52 3.46
N THR A 73 -14.31 -10.20 2.43
CA THR A 73 -13.33 -9.12 2.39
C THR A 73 -13.72 -8.13 1.31
N ARG A 74 -13.66 -6.84 1.63
CA ARG A 74 -13.85 -5.75 0.69
C ARG A 74 -12.63 -4.84 0.71
N ARG A 75 -12.22 -4.37 -0.47
CA ARG A 75 -11.10 -3.45 -0.65
C ARG A 75 -11.54 -2.28 -1.52
N PHE A 76 -11.19 -1.06 -1.13
CA PHE A 76 -11.64 0.15 -1.82
C PHE A 76 -10.76 1.37 -1.46
N CYS A 77 -10.89 2.43 -2.25
CA CYS A 77 -10.22 3.71 -2.02
C CYS A 77 -11.03 4.62 -1.08
N SER A 78 -10.36 5.46 -0.30
CA SER A 78 -10.98 6.43 0.59
C SER A 78 -10.18 7.74 0.63
N SER A 79 -10.88 8.85 0.81
CA SER A 79 -10.27 10.14 1.14
C SER A 79 -9.99 10.33 2.62
N ARG A 80 -10.48 9.42 3.47
CA ARG A 80 -10.35 9.49 4.92
C ARG A 80 -9.74 8.22 5.48
N ASP A 81 -8.97 8.40 6.55
CA ASP A 81 -8.55 7.32 7.42
C ASP A 81 -9.77 6.76 8.16
N LEU A 82 -10.05 5.48 7.99
CA LEU A 82 -11.15 4.79 8.67
C LEU A 82 -10.68 4.05 9.93
N GLY A 83 -9.41 4.20 10.28
CA GLY A 83 -8.77 3.56 11.42
C GLY A 83 -8.21 2.17 11.10
N ASN A 84 -7.67 1.56 12.14
CA ASN A 84 -7.12 0.22 12.14
C ASN A 84 -7.60 -0.51 13.41
N PHE A 85 -8.72 -1.21 13.32
CA PHE A 85 -9.34 -1.87 14.47
C PHE A 85 -10.09 -3.13 14.08
N CYS A 86 -10.34 -3.99 15.08
CA CYS A 86 -11.18 -5.16 14.94
C CYS A 86 -12.13 -5.26 16.12
N GLU A 87 -13.38 -5.55 15.85
CA GLU A 87 -14.43 -5.69 16.86
C GLU A 87 -15.26 -6.94 16.62
N PHE A 88 -15.77 -7.53 17.69
CA PHE A 88 -16.74 -8.63 17.63
C PHE A 88 -18.14 -8.04 17.67
N ILE A 89 -18.96 -8.35 16.66
CA ILE A 89 -20.33 -7.87 16.55
C ILE A 89 -21.25 -9.08 16.63
N THR A 90 -22.21 -9.03 17.56
CA THR A 90 -23.25 -10.05 17.68
C THR A 90 -24.30 -9.84 16.60
N HIS A 91 -24.58 -10.87 15.81
CA HIS A 91 -25.61 -10.84 14.77
C HIS A 91 -26.97 -11.33 15.28
N ALA A 92 -28.01 -11.17 14.47
CA ALA A 92 -29.38 -11.56 14.81
C ALA A 92 -29.53 -13.06 15.15
N ASP A 93 -28.62 -13.91 14.67
CA ASP A 93 -28.54 -15.35 14.99
C ASP A 93 -27.81 -15.65 16.31
N LYS A 94 -27.48 -14.62 17.11
CA LYS A 94 -26.74 -14.68 18.38
C LYS A 94 -25.30 -15.18 18.23
N ARG A 95 -24.75 -15.22 17.02
CA ARG A 95 -23.34 -15.52 16.79
C ARG A 95 -22.53 -14.24 16.76
N GLU A 96 -21.31 -14.31 17.27
CA GLU A 96 -20.36 -13.22 17.23
C GLU A 96 -19.44 -13.37 16.03
N TYR A 97 -19.28 -12.30 15.28
CA TYR A 97 -18.40 -12.24 14.13
C TYR A 97 -17.39 -11.13 14.30
N LYS A 98 -16.13 -11.43 14.01
CA LYS A 98 -15.06 -10.44 14.04
C LYS A 98 -15.05 -9.65 12.73
N GLY A 99 -15.34 -8.35 12.82
CA GLY A 99 -15.13 -7.40 11.73
C GLY A 99 -13.84 -6.63 11.94
N CYS A 100 -13.07 -6.38 10.89
CA CYS A 100 -11.87 -5.55 10.95
C CYS A 100 -11.89 -4.48 9.87
N VAL A 101 -11.31 -3.32 10.19
CA VAL A 101 -11.01 -2.22 9.27
C VAL A 101 -9.50 -2.00 9.30
N TYR A 102 -8.90 -1.91 8.12
CA TYR A 102 -7.49 -1.57 7.93
C TYR A 102 -7.37 -0.41 6.96
N THR A 103 -6.59 0.59 7.35
CA THR A 103 -6.32 1.79 6.56
C THR A 103 -4.82 1.98 6.40
N CYS A 104 -4.39 2.27 5.18
CA CYS A 104 -3.00 2.57 4.84
C CYS A 104 -2.93 3.58 3.68
N GLY A 105 -1.80 4.26 3.51
CA GLY A 105 -1.68 5.43 2.61
C GLY A 105 -0.62 5.32 1.51
N THR A 106 -0.26 4.10 1.08
CA THR A 106 0.68 3.88 -0.03
C THR A 106 0.07 2.96 -1.08
N ASP A 107 0.56 3.00 -2.31
CA ASP A 107 0.01 2.19 -3.40
C ASP A 107 -0.02 0.69 -3.03
N GLY A 108 -1.17 0.06 -3.28
CA GLY A 108 -1.39 -1.38 -3.07
C GLY A 108 -1.28 -1.86 -1.62
N CYS A 109 -1.22 -0.97 -0.63
CA CYS A 109 -0.97 -1.34 0.76
C CYS A 109 -2.09 -2.18 1.40
N ASN A 110 -3.31 -2.12 0.87
CA ASN A 110 -4.47 -2.90 1.33
C ASN A 110 -4.48 -4.34 0.78
N THR A 111 -3.31 -4.87 0.44
CA THR A 111 -3.10 -6.26 0.01
C THR A 111 -3.55 -7.27 1.07
N ALA A 112 -3.63 -8.54 0.69
CA ALA A 112 -3.65 -9.61 1.69
C ALA A 112 -2.36 -9.56 2.53
N PRO A 113 -2.38 -9.87 3.85
CA PRO A 113 -1.15 -10.02 4.61
C PRO A 113 -0.28 -11.07 3.91
N THR A 114 0.72 -10.59 3.20
CA THR A 114 1.73 -11.42 2.58
C THR A 114 2.61 -11.93 3.72
N ASN A 115 2.97 -13.20 3.70
CA ASN A 115 4.07 -13.72 4.51
C ASN A 115 5.41 -13.15 4.01
N PHE A 116 5.52 -11.83 3.89
CA PHE A 116 6.74 -11.15 3.51
C PHE A 116 7.64 -11.18 4.73
N ARG A 117 8.45 -12.23 4.83
CA ARG A 117 9.61 -12.22 5.71
C ARG A 117 10.52 -11.13 5.17
N ALA A 118 10.50 -9.94 5.76
CA ALA A 118 11.54 -8.95 5.53
C ALA A 118 12.88 -9.66 5.77
N PRO A 119 13.76 -9.79 4.76
CA PRO A 119 14.97 -10.57 4.92
C PRO A 119 15.97 -9.70 5.69
N LEU A 120 15.81 -9.64 7.02
CA LEU A 120 16.74 -8.99 7.95
C LEU A 120 18.19 -9.42 7.66
N LEU A 121 18.35 -10.67 7.21
CA LEU A 121 19.60 -11.28 6.79
C LEU A 121 20.26 -10.56 5.61
N THR A 122 19.51 -10.09 4.61
CA THR A 122 20.08 -9.36 3.46
C THR A 122 20.62 -7.98 3.84
N GLY A 123 19.95 -7.27 4.77
CA GLY A 123 20.45 -6.02 5.33
C GLY A 123 21.74 -6.22 6.15
N LEU A 124 21.81 -7.32 6.92
CA LEU A 124 22.97 -7.67 7.73
C LEU A 124 24.20 -7.99 6.86
N ILE A 125 24.00 -8.75 5.77
CA ILE A 125 25.05 -9.09 4.81
C ILE A 125 25.57 -7.83 4.11
N ALA A 126 24.70 -6.91 3.70
CA ALA A 126 25.11 -5.65 3.07
C ALA A 126 25.96 -4.78 4.02
N PHE A 127 25.57 -4.70 5.30
CA PHE A 127 26.32 -3.94 6.31
C PHE A 127 27.72 -4.51 6.56
N ILE A 128 27.83 -5.83 6.71
CA ILE A 128 29.13 -6.52 6.87
C ILE A 128 30.02 -6.29 5.63
N SER A 129 29.44 -6.33 4.44
CA SER A 129 30.16 -6.08 3.17
C SER A 129 30.79 -4.69 3.13
N ILE A 130 30.05 -3.66 3.58
CA ILE A 130 30.53 -2.27 3.63
C ILE A 130 31.68 -2.13 4.63
N ILE A 131 31.57 -2.76 5.81
CA ILE A 131 32.63 -2.75 6.82
C ILE A 131 33.91 -3.39 6.28
N LEU A 132 33.80 -4.54 5.60
CA LEU A 132 34.96 -5.22 5.00
C LEU A 132 35.63 -4.38 3.91
N ILE A 133 34.85 -3.68 3.08
CA ILE A 133 35.38 -2.77 2.05
C ILE A 133 36.08 -1.56 2.69
N ALA A 134 35.48 -0.96 3.73
CA ALA A 134 36.07 0.17 4.46
C ALA A 134 37.39 -0.23 5.16
N HIS A 135 37.43 -1.41 5.77
CA HIS A 135 38.64 -1.95 6.40
C HIS A 135 39.75 -2.18 5.38
N ARG A 136 39.45 -2.76 4.21
CA ARG A 136 40.43 -2.94 3.13
C ARG A 136 41.00 -1.61 2.63
N ARG A 137 40.17 -0.57 2.51
CA ARG A 137 40.61 0.77 2.09
C ARG A 137 41.52 1.45 3.12
N MET A 138 41.27 1.27 4.42
CA MET A 138 42.17 1.78 5.47
C MET A 138 43.53 1.07 5.50
N VAL A 139 43.56 -0.25 5.29
CA VAL A 139 44.82 -1.02 5.29
C VAL A 139 45.69 -0.71 4.07
N GLN A 140 45.11 -0.34 2.92
CA GLN A 140 45.85 0.05 1.72
C GLN A 140 46.34 1.50 1.70
N SER A 141 46.01 2.30 2.73
CA SER A 141 46.41 3.71 2.87
C SER A 141 47.48 3.93 3.96
N ILE A 142 48.06 2.85 4.48
CA ILE A 142 49.24 2.79 5.35
C ILE A 142 50.36 2.11 4.56
#